data_AF-A0A227J3V4-F1
#
_entry.id   AF-A0A227J3V4-F1
#
_cell.length_a   1.000
_cell.length_b   1.000
_cell.length_c   1.000
_cell.angle_alpha   90.00
_cell.angle_beta   90.00
_cell.angle_gamma   90.00
#
_symmetry.space_group_name_H-M   'P 1'
#
loop_
_entity.id
_entity.type
_entity.pdbx_description
1 polymer ?
#
loop_
_entity_poly.entity_id
_entity_poly.type
_entity_poly.pdbx_seq_one_letter_code
_entity_poly.pdbx_strand_id
1 'polypeptide(L)'
;TMAAMTGYRNSNKTGHILTVEDPIEFVHEHKRCIVTQREVGLDTESYEVALKNSLRQAPDMILIGEIRSRETMEYAMTFAETGHLCMATLHANNANQALERI
;
A
#
# COMPACT_ATOMS: atom_id res chain seq x y z
N THR A 1 -8.19 -2.61 10.84
CA THR A 1 -6.95 -2.01 11.41
C THR A 1 -6.25 -1.08 10.44
N MET A 2 -5.94 -1.53 9.22
CA MET A 2 -5.25 -0.72 8.18
C MET A 2 -5.93 0.62 7.93
N ALA A 3 -7.25 0.64 7.70
CA ALA A 3 -8.01 1.87 7.51
C ALA A 3 -7.85 2.88 8.66
N ALA A 4 -7.79 2.41 9.91
CA ALA A 4 -7.58 3.28 11.06
C ALA A 4 -6.16 3.88 11.10
N MET A 5 -5.15 3.06 10.79
CA MET A 5 -3.75 3.52 10.70
C MET A 5 -3.54 4.51 9.55
N THR A 6 -4.10 4.23 8.37
CA THR A 6 -4.09 5.16 7.22
C THR A 6 -4.83 6.45 7.54
N GLY A 7 -6.01 6.35 8.18
CA GLY A 7 -6.77 7.51 8.64
C GLY A 7 -6.01 8.36 9.66
N TYR A 8 -5.28 7.72 10.59
CA TYR A 8 -4.40 8.40 11.53
C TYR A 8 -3.24 9.10 10.79
N ARG A 9 -2.56 8.43 9.85
CA ARG A 9 -1.50 9.03 9.02
C ARG A 9 -2.00 10.27 8.28
N ASN A 10 -3.18 10.17 7.65
CA ASN A 10 -3.82 11.26 6.89
C ASN A 10 -4.25 12.44 7.80
N SER A 11 -4.53 12.20 9.08
CA SER A 11 -4.95 13.25 10.02
C SER A 11 -3.77 13.93 10.74
N ASN A 12 -2.58 13.30 10.77
CA ASN A 12 -1.46 13.75 11.61
C ASN A 12 -0.21 14.19 10.84
N LYS A 13 -0.08 13.84 9.56
CA LYS A 13 1.06 14.25 8.74
C LYS A 13 0.59 14.66 7.35
N THR A 14 1.36 15.50 6.68
CA THR A 14 1.15 15.85 5.27
C THR A 14 1.82 14.83 4.36
N GLY A 15 1.48 14.86 3.07
CA GLY A 15 2.12 14.03 2.06
C GLY A 15 1.13 13.35 1.12
N HIS A 16 1.62 12.42 0.32
CA HIS A 16 0.85 11.61 -0.59
C HIS A 16 0.71 10.18 -0.04
N ILE A 17 -0.53 9.73 0.12
CA ILE A 17 -0.87 8.34 0.42
C ILE A 17 -1.39 7.73 -0.87
N LEU A 18 -0.76 6.64 -1.30
CA LEU A 18 -1.25 5.81 -2.40
C LEU A 18 -1.72 4.47 -1.85
N THR A 19 -2.91 4.01 -2.24
CA THR A 19 -3.37 2.64 -1.98
C THR A 19 -3.56 1.89 -3.30
N VAL A 20 -3.21 0.61 -3.30
CA VAL A 20 -3.46 -0.33 -4.39
C VAL A 20 -4.17 -1.54 -3.77
N GLU A 21 -5.42 -1.75 -4.16
CA GLU A 21 -6.36 -2.67 -3.51
C GLU A 21 -7.16 -3.48 -4.55
N ASP A 22 -7.74 -4.60 -4.12
CA ASP A 22 -8.52 -5.51 -4.98
C ASP A 22 -9.63 -6.21 -4.15
N PRO A 23 -10.84 -5.65 -4.03
CA PRO A 23 -11.23 -4.27 -4.38
C PRO A 23 -10.89 -3.27 -3.26
N ILE A 24 -11.21 -1.98 -3.45
CA ILE A 24 -11.09 -0.97 -2.37
C ILE A 24 -12.09 -1.26 -1.25
N GLU A 25 -11.60 -1.43 -0.01
CA GLU A 25 -12.46 -1.74 1.14
C GLU A 25 -13.02 -0.49 1.83
N PHE A 26 -12.18 0.56 1.93
CA PHE A 26 -12.51 1.79 2.63
C PHE A 26 -12.09 3.01 1.83
N VAL A 27 -13.02 3.94 1.63
CA VAL A 27 -12.72 5.21 0.97
C VAL A 27 -12.14 6.21 1.98
N HIS A 28 -10.97 6.75 1.66
CA HIS A 28 -10.25 7.72 2.45
C HIS A 28 -10.30 9.11 1.80
N GLU A 29 -11.11 9.99 2.36
CA GLU A 29 -11.13 11.39 1.93
C GLU A 29 -9.80 12.09 2.17
N HIS A 30 -9.48 13.07 1.32
CA HIS A 30 -8.33 13.94 1.53
C HIS A 30 -8.46 14.72 2.85
N LYS A 31 -7.38 14.80 3.62
CA LYS A 31 -7.28 15.65 4.81
C LYS A 31 -5.98 16.43 4.76
N ARG A 32 -4.98 16.04 5.57
CA ARG A 32 -3.63 16.61 5.48
C ARG A 32 -2.82 15.94 4.38
N CYS A 33 -3.20 14.73 3.97
CA CYS A 33 -2.64 14.05 2.83
C CYS A 33 -3.53 14.15 1.60
N ILE A 34 -2.89 14.14 0.44
CA ILE A 34 -3.53 13.74 -0.81
C ILE A 34 -3.61 12.22 -0.77
N VAL A 35 -4.77 11.66 -1.07
CA VAL A 35 -5.00 10.21 -1.00
C VAL A 35 -5.43 9.72 -2.37
N THR A 36 -4.63 8.87 -3.00
CA THR A 36 -4.98 8.23 -4.26
C THR A 36 -5.24 6.76 -3.98
N GLN A 37 -6.41 6.26 -4.35
CA GLN A 37 -6.73 4.84 -4.22
C GLN A 37 -6.91 4.26 -5.61
N ARG A 38 -6.35 3.08 -5.84
CA ARG A 38 -6.45 2.38 -7.11
C ARG A 38 -6.99 0.98 -6.88
N GLU A 39 -8.07 0.67 -7.57
CA GLU A 39 -8.64 -0.66 -7.61
C GLU A 39 -8.09 -1.45 -8.80
N VAL A 40 -7.58 -2.65 -8.54
CA VAL A 40 -7.14 -3.58 -9.58
C VAL A 40 -8.34 -4.06 -10.39
N GLY A 41 -8.19 -4.06 -11.73
CA GLY A 41 -9.25 -4.37 -12.68
C GLY A 41 -10.13 -3.17 -13.07
N LEU A 42 -10.08 -2.07 -12.30
CA LEU A 42 -10.83 -0.84 -12.59
C LEU A 42 -9.90 0.33 -12.98
N ASP A 43 -8.99 0.70 -12.08
CA ASP A 43 -8.07 1.85 -12.26
C ASP A 43 -6.68 1.43 -12.77
N THR A 44 -6.35 0.16 -12.62
CA THR A 44 -5.07 -0.45 -13.01
C THR A 44 -5.28 -1.90 -13.41
N GLU A 45 -4.49 -2.41 -14.36
CA GLU A 45 -4.64 -3.78 -14.84
C GLU A 45 -4.21 -4.82 -13.80
N SER A 46 -3.17 -4.53 -13.03
CA SER A 46 -2.63 -5.42 -12.00
C SER A 46 -1.91 -4.66 -10.90
N TYR A 47 -1.53 -5.37 -9.82
CA TYR A 47 -0.65 -4.85 -8.77
C TYR A 47 0.72 -4.44 -9.33
N GLU A 48 1.33 -5.27 -10.16
CA GLU A 48 2.64 -5.01 -10.76
C GLU A 48 2.64 -3.70 -11.56
N VAL A 49 1.60 -3.50 -12.38
CA VAL A 49 1.44 -2.26 -13.17
C VAL A 49 1.25 -1.05 -12.26
N ALA A 50 0.44 -1.17 -11.20
CA ALA A 50 0.20 -0.10 -10.26
C ALA A 50 1.47 0.29 -9.49
N LEU A 51 2.19 -0.69 -8.95
CA LEU A 51 3.39 -0.53 -8.13
C LEU A 51 4.59 -0.04 -8.96
N LYS A 52 4.72 -0.48 -10.20
CA LYS A 52 5.75 0.05 -11.11
C LYS A 52 5.52 1.53 -11.43
N ASN A 53 4.26 1.92 -11.62
CA ASN A 53 3.90 3.31 -11.94
C ASN A 53 3.92 4.23 -10.71
N SER A 54 3.71 3.69 -9.50
CA SER A 54 3.67 4.48 -8.27
C SER A 54 5.02 5.10 -7.89
N LEU A 55 6.14 4.51 -8.30
CA LEU A 55 7.49 5.08 -8.11
C LEU A 55 7.63 6.50 -8.68
N ARG A 56 6.84 6.85 -9.69
CA ARG A 56 6.84 8.19 -10.30
C ARG A 56 5.79 9.14 -9.71
N GLN A 57 4.95 8.65 -8.81
CA GLN A 57 3.91 9.46 -8.18
C GLN A 57 4.37 10.13 -6.88
N ALA A 58 5.62 9.90 -6.47
CA ALA A 58 6.20 10.42 -5.23
C ALA A 58 5.32 10.19 -3.98
N PRO A 59 4.81 8.95 -3.73
CA PRO A 59 4.03 8.67 -2.54
C PRO A 59 4.91 8.74 -1.30
N ASP A 60 4.45 9.37 -0.22
CA ASP A 60 5.12 9.29 1.09
C ASP A 60 4.76 7.99 1.85
N MET A 61 3.59 7.45 1.54
CA MET A 61 3.08 6.19 2.06
C MET A 61 2.45 5.39 0.93
N ILE A 62 2.73 4.09 0.89
CA ILE A 62 2.05 3.15 0.02
C ILE A 62 1.37 2.06 0.86
N LEU A 63 0.08 1.85 0.59
CA LEU A 63 -0.67 0.71 1.09
C LEU A 63 -0.87 -0.26 -0.06
N ILE A 64 -0.32 -1.45 0.10
CA ILE A 64 -0.53 -2.58 -0.78
C ILE A 64 -1.56 -3.45 -0.07
N GLY A 65 -2.54 -3.98 -0.78
CA GLY A 65 -3.49 -4.96 -0.24
C GLY A 65 -2.80 -6.25 0.23
N GLU A 66 -3.41 -7.39 -0.06
CA GLU A 66 -2.79 -8.67 0.28
C GLU A 66 -1.66 -9.03 -0.68
N ILE A 67 -0.46 -9.27 -0.14
CA ILE A 67 0.67 -9.77 -0.94
C ILE A 67 0.47 -11.25 -1.21
N ARG A 68 0.19 -11.58 -2.49
CA ARG A 68 -0.02 -12.96 -2.96
C ARG A 68 1.09 -13.48 -3.87
N SER A 69 1.92 -12.59 -4.41
CA SER A 69 3.02 -12.92 -5.32
C SER A 69 4.36 -12.43 -4.80
N ARG A 70 5.43 -13.15 -5.14
CA ARG A 70 6.81 -12.74 -4.85
C ARG A 70 7.14 -11.37 -5.45
N GLU A 71 6.67 -11.11 -6.67
CA GLU A 71 6.90 -9.83 -7.34
C GLU A 71 6.30 -8.65 -6.57
N THR A 72 5.08 -8.81 -6.03
CA THR A 72 4.45 -7.80 -5.18
C THR A 72 5.24 -7.58 -3.88
N MET A 73 5.80 -8.66 -3.28
CA MET A 73 6.69 -8.55 -2.13
C MET A 73 7.96 -7.76 -2.45
N GLU A 74 8.60 -8.05 -3.59
CA GLU A 74 9.82 -7.36 -4.03
C GLU A 74 9.58 -5.84 -4.18
N TYR A 75 8.42 -5.44 -4.73
CA TYR A 75 8.03 -4.03 -4.76
C TYR A 75 7.85 -3.46 -3.34
N ALA A 76 7.12 -4.16 -2.46
CA ALA A 76 6.90 -3.71 -1.08
C ALA A 76 8.22 -3.45 -0.34
N MET A 77 9.17 -4.38 -0.47
CA MET A 77 10.52 -4.27 0.10
C MET A 77 11.27 -3.07 -0.49
N THR A 78 11.24 -2.92 -1.82
CA THR A 78 11.88 -1.78 -2.51
C THR A 78 11.33 -0.45 -2.02
N PHE A 79 10.01 -0.31 -1.85
CA PHE A 79 9.41 0.91 -1.30
C PHE A 79 9.90 1.20 0.12
N ALA A 80 9.94 0.18 0.98
CA ALA A 80 10.40 0.31 2.36
C ALA A 80 11.89 0.73 2.43
N GLU A 81 12.74 0.16 1.58
CA GLU A 81 14.17 0.49 1.51
C GLU A 81 14.45 1.90 1.00
N THR A 82 13.59 2.42 0.13
CA THR A 82 13.74 3.74 -0.50
C THR A 82 13.14 4.89 0.31
N GLY A 83 12.74 4.64 1.57
CA GLY A 83 12.31 5.66 2.51
C GLY A 83 10.79 5.92 2.55
N HIS A 84 10.00 5.11 1.87
CA HIS A 84 8.54 5.20 1.91
C HIS A 84 7.99 4.42 3.10
N LEU A 85 6.89 4.91 3.70
CA LEU A 85 6.13 4.08 4.62
C LEU A 85 5.32 3.06 3.81
N CYS A 86 5.79 1.80 3.76
CA CYS A 86 5.08 0.71 3.11
C CYS A 86 4.23 -0.06 4.12
N MET A 87 2.94 -0.22 3.84
CA MET A 87 2.02 -1.04 4.61
C MET A 87 1.40 -2.10 3.71
N ALA A 88 1.40 -3.36 4.15
CA ALA A 88 0.85 -4.47 3.40
C ALA A 88 0.26 -5.54 4.32
N THR A 89 -0.57 -6.43 3.79
CA THR A 89 -1.09 -7.59 4.53
C THR A 89 -0.55 -8.89 3.96
N LEU A 90 -0.34 -9.86 4.85
CA LEU A 90 0.08 -11.22 4.54
C LEU A 90 -0.84 -12.19 5.25
N HIS A 91 -1.15 -13.30 4.60
CA HIS A 91 -1.86 -14.40 5.25
C HIS A 91 -0.92 -15.22 6.14
N ALA A 92 -0.72 -14.77 7.37
CA ALA A 92 0.07 -15.44 8.39
C ALA A 92 -0.62 -15.37 9.75
N ASN A 93 -0.54 -16.44 10.54
CA ASN A 93 -1.21 -16.51 11.85
C ASN A 93 -0.40 -15.89 12.98
N ASN A 94 0.90 -15.64 12.76
CA ASN A 94 1.80 -15.03 13.73
C ASN A 94 3.02 -14.40 13.03
N ALA A 95 3.83 -13.68 13.80
CA ALA A 95 5.01 -12.98 13.30
C ALA A 95 6.06 -13.91 12.66
N ASN A 96 6.30 -15.10 13.23
CA ASN A 96 7.29 -16.03 12.70
C ASN A 96 6.88 -16.54 11.30
N GLN A 97 5.61 -16.94 11.14
CA GLN A 97 5.07 -17.35 9.85
C GLN A 97 5.06 -16.20 8.82
N ALA A 98 4.86 -14.96 9.26
CA ALA A 98 4.92 -13.81 8.38
C ALA A 98 6.35 -13.61 7.85
N LEU A 99 7.36 -13.74 8.72
CA LEU A 99 8.77 -13.65 8.33
C LEU A 99 9.20 -14.77 7.40
N GLU A 100 8.73 -16.01 7.61
CA GLU A 100 9.02 -17.14 6.71
C GLU A 100 8.41 -16.98 5.29
N ARG A 101 7.42 -16.09 5.14
CA ARG A 101 6.72 -15.83 3.87
C ARG A 101 7.30 -14.65 3.09
N ILE A 102 8.21 -13.89 3.69
CA ILE A 102 8.97 -12.80 3.07
C ILE A 102 10.23 -13.41 2.43
#